data_AF-A0A7J4TS91-F1
#
_entry.id   AF-A0A7J4TS91-F1
#
_cell.length_a   1.000
_cell.length_b   1.000
_cell.length_c   1.000
_cell.angle_alpha   90.00
_cell.angle_beta   90.00
_cell.angle_gamma   90.00
#
_symmetry.space_group_name_H-M   'P 1'
#
loop_
_entity.id
_entity.type
_entity.pdbx_description
1 polymer ?
#
loop_
_entity_poly.entity_id
_entity_poly.type
_entity_poly.pdbx_seq_one_letter_code
_entity_poly.pdbx_strand_id
1 'polypeptide(L)'
;MSNPSDAASKLLYGTGFGLLLVAGFGLIEGRMVIDEIGIGWLFILLSAIALLLGNALSGGSGPLATAFPNESSDELAIRVRKDINASIKDASVGSAWAELEANVLEEELSEQE
;
A
#
# COMPACT_ATOMS: atom_id res chain seq x y z
N MET A 1 14.62 4.63 -10.41
CA MET A 1 13.77 5.16 -9.31
C MET A 1 13.33 3.97 -8.49
N SER A 2 13.34 4.07 -7.15
CA SER A 2 12.89 2.97 -6.28
C SER A 2 11.39 2.75 -6.45
N ASN A 3 11.00 1.52 -6.77
CA ASN A 3 9.61 1.09 -6.71
C ASN A 3 9.09 1.19 -5.25
N PRO A 4 7.76 1.27 -5.03
CA PRO A 4 7.17 1.37 -3.68
C PRO A 4 7.57 0.18 -2.77
N SER A 5 7.64 -1.02 -3.35
CA SER A 5 8.11 -2.25 -2.70
C SER A 5 9.53 -2.13 -2.11
N ASP A 6 10.50 -1.58 -2.85
CA ASP A 6 11.89 -1.45 -2.37
C ASP A 6 12.00 -0.46 -1.22
N ALA A 7 11.22 0.62 -1.25
CA ALA A 7 11.21 1.59 -0.15
C ALA A 7 10.66 0.96 1.14
N ALA A 8 9.52 0.26 1.04
CA ALA A 8 8.90 -0.40 2.17
C ALA A 8 9.74 -1.57 2.72
N SER A 9 10.35 -2.37 1.86
CA SER A 9 11.24 -3.47 2.28
C SER A 9 12.49 -2.95 3.00
N LYS A 10 13.10 -1.85 2.54
CA LYS A 10 14.23 -1.20 3.24
C LYS A 10 13.86 -0.73 4.64
N LEU A 11 12.67 -0.16 4.81
CA LEU A 11 12.16 0.22 6.14
C LEU A 11 12.00 -1.01 7.04
N LEU A 12 11.41 -2.09 6.51
CA LEU A 12 11.24 -3.35 7.25
C LEU A 12 12.58 -3.97 7.64
N TYR A 13 13.56 -3.99 6.74
CA TYR A 13 14.91 -4.45 7.06
C TYR A 13 15.57 -3.58 8.13
N GLY A 14 15.48 -2.25 8.01
CA GLY A 14 16.02 -1.33 9.00
C GLY A 14 15.41 -1.54 10.38
N THR A 15 14.09 -1.65 10.47
CA THR A 15 13.38 -1.95 11.73
C THR A 15 13.76 -3.34 12.25
N GLY A 16 13.80 -4.35 11.39
CA GLY A 16 14.16 -5.72 11.76
C GLY A 16 15.57 -5.80 12.37
N PHE A 17 16.57 -5.23 11.69
CA PHE A 17 17.95 -5.18 12.21
C PHE A 17 18.07 -4.31 13.47
N GLY A 18 17.34 -3.19 13.55
CA GLY A 18 17.30 -2.35 14.74
C GLY A 18 16.77 -3.10 15.97
N LEU A 19 15.67 -3.85 15.82
CA LEU A 19 15.13 -4.68 16.90
C LEU A 19 16.08 -5.80 17.32
N LEU A 20 16.79 -6.40 16.35
CA LEU A 20 17.81 -7.42 16.62
C LEU A 20 18.98 -6.81 17.43
N LEU A 21 19.42 -5.60 17.08
CA LEU A 21 20.43 -4.86 17.84
C LEU A 21 19.99 -4.56 19.27
N VAL A 22 18.75 -4.11 19.46
CA VAL A 22 18.19 -3.87 20.80
C VAL A 22 18.23 -5.15 21.64
N ALA A 23 17.82 -6.29 21.07
CA ALA A 23 17.89 -7.57 21.77
C ALA A 23 19.34 -8.00 22.06
N GLY A 24 20.26 -7.79 21.12
CA GLY A 24 21.69 -8.05 21.30
C GLY A 24 22.31 -7.22 22.42
N PHE A 25 22.02 -5.92 22.50
CA PHE A 25 22.45 -5.09 23.62
C PHE A 25 21.78 -5.50 24.93
N GLY A 26 20.51 -5.89 24.90
CA GLY A 26 19.81 -6.43 26.05
C GLY A 26 20.49 -7.68 26.64
N LEU A 27 21.01 -8.56 25.77
CA LEU A 27 21.79 -9.73 26.18
C LEU A 27 23.14 -9.32 26.80
N ILE A 28 23.86 -8.38 26.20
CA ILE A 28 25.16 -7.91 26.69
C ILE A 28 25.05 -7.22 28.06
N GLU A 29 24.01 -6.42 28.26
CA GLU A 29 23.75 -5.74 29.54
C GLU A 29 23.14 -6.66 30.61
N GLY A 30 22.87 -7.93 30.29
CA GLY A 30 22.22 -8.87 31.21
C GLY A 30 20.75 -8.58 31.50
N ARG A 31 20.11 -7.68 30.72
CA ARG A 31 18.68 -7.38 30.80
C ARG A 31 17.82 -8.46 30.14
N MET A 32 18.43 -9.24 29.26
CA MET A 32 17.83 -10.41 28.61
C MET A 32 18.69 -11.62 28.94
N VAL A 33 18.05 -12.72 29.31
CA VAL A 33 18.67 -14.02 29.57
C VAL A 33 18.06 -15.02 28.60
N ILE A 34 18.88 -15.88 27.99
CA ILE A 34 18.42 -16.86 26.98
C ILE A 34 17.63 -18.00 27.64
N ASP A 35 17.94 -18.32 28.89
CA ASP A 35 17.34 -19.43 29.64
C ASP A 35 15.91 -19.13 30.12
N GLU A 36 15.50 -17.85 30.09
CA GLU A 36 14.16 -17.42 30.49
C GLU A 36 13.44 -16.71 29.35
N ILE A 37 12.15 -17.02 29.16
CA ILE A 37 11.29 -16.32 28.22
C ILE A 37 10.86 -14.99 28.86
N GLY A 38 11.62 -13.94 28.59
CA GLY A 38 11.31 -12.56 28.96
C GLY A 38 10.88 -11.67 27.80
N ILE A 39 10.65 -10.38 28.09
CA ILE A 39 10.25 -9.35 27.11
C ILE A 39 11.27 -9.22 25.95
N GLY A 40 12.55 -9.53 26.19
CA GLY A 40 13.60 -9.53 25.16
C GLY A 40 13.29 -10.43 23.95
N TRP A 41 12.58 -11.54 24.17
CA TRP A 41 12.16 -12.45 23.09
C TRP A 41 11.15 -11.82 22.14
N LEU A 42 10.36 -10.84 22.59
CA LEU A 42 9.42 -10.12 21.73
C LEU A 42 10.18 -9.33 20.66
N PHE A 43 11.30 -8.69 21.02
CA PHE A 43 12.15 -7.98 20.07
C PHE A 43 12.75 -8.90 19.01
N ILE A 44 13.15 -10.12 19.40
CA ILE A 44 13.64 -11.14 18.45
C ILE A 44 12.53 -11.62 17.52
N LEU A 45 11.35 -11.92 18.06
CA LEU A 45 10.21 -12.38 17.28
C LEU A 45 9.76 -11.30 16.29
N LEU A 46 9.61 -10.06 16.75
CA LEU A 46 9.22 -8.92 15.93
C LEU A 46 10.28 -8.59 14.87
N SER A 47 11.57 -8.72 15.21
CA SER A 47 12.67 -8.63 14.26
C SER A 47 12.54 -9.68 13.15
N ALA A 48 12.32 -10.95 13.51
CA ALA A 48 12.16 -12.04 12.55
C ALA A 48 10.96 -11.80 11.62
N ILE A 49 9.81 -11.38 12.16
CA ILE A 49 8.64 -11.02 11.36
C ILE A 49 8.96 -9.88 10.39
N ALA A 50 9.61 -8.81 10.86
CA ALA A 50 9.94 -7.66 10.02
C ALA A 50 10.89 -8.05 8.88
N LEU A 51 11.92 -8.86 9.16
CA LEU A 51 12.86 -9.33 8.13
C LEU A 51 12.19 -10.26 7.11
N LEU A 52 11.31 -11.16 7.56
CA LEU A 52 10.55 -12.05 6.67
C LEU A 52 9.60 -11.28 5.76
N LEU A 53 8.87 -10.30 6.32
CA LEU A 53 7.99 -9.44 5.54
C LEU A 53 8.77 -8.57 4.56
N GLY A 54 9.92 -8.04 4.96
CA GLY A 54 10.81 -7.27 4.08
C GLY A 54 11.30 -8.11 2.89
N ASN A 55 11.67 -9.36 3.14
CA ASN A 55 12.09 -10.30 2.10
C ASN A 55 10.96 -10.67 1.15
N ALA A 56 9.80 -11.06 1.68
CA ALA A 56 8.63 -11.37 0.86
C ALA A 56 8.23 -10.18 -0.03
N LEU A 57 8.21 -8.98 0.55
CA LEU A 57 7.83 -7.76 -0.16
C LEU A 57 8.83 -7.41 -1.26
N SER A 58 10.13 -7.53 -1.00
CA SER A 58 11.16 -7.28 -2.03
C SER A 58 11.03 -8.21 -3.24
N GLY A 59 10.50 -9.42 -3.05
CA GLY A 59 10.17 -10.36 -4.13
C GLY A 59 8.83 -10.08 -4.83
N GLY A 60 8.11 -9.01 -4.47
CA GLY A 60 6.79 -8.68 -5.01
C GLY A 60 5.68 -9.62 -4.55
N SER A 61 5.86 -10.29 -3.41
CA SER A 61 4.97 -11.34 -2.91
C SER A 61 4.56 -11.12 -1.45
N GLY A 62 3.49 -11.80 -1.02
CA GLY A 62 3.04 -11.77 0.37
C GLY A 62 1.96 -10.73 0.68
N PRO A 63 1.56 -10.61 1.96
CA PRO A 63 0.35 -9.89 2.37
C PRO A 63 0.42 -8.37 2.15
N LEU A 64 1.63 -7.81 2.11
CA LEU A 64 1.87 -6.37 1.93
C LEU A 64 2.03 -5.98 0.46
N ALA A 65 2.12 -6.94 -0.47
CA ALA A 65 2.36 -6.66 -1.89
C ALA A 65 1.21 -5.86 -2.54
N THR A 66 -0.02 -6.02 -2.05
CA THR A 66 -1.17 -5.23 -2.52
C THR A 66 -1.09 -3.77 -2.08
N ALA A 67 -0.53 -3.51 -0.88
CA ALA A 67 -0.38 -2.15 -0.36
C ALA A 67 0.87 -1.44 -0.90
N PHE A 68 1.95 -2.20 -1.16
CA PHE A 68 3.20 -1.71 -1.72
C PHE A 68 3.56 -2.51 -2.98
N PRO A 69 2.95 -2.19 -4.13
CA PRO A 69 3.19 -2.91 -5.36
C PRO A 69 4.64 -2.80 -5.81
N ASN A 70 5.12 -3.86 -6.44
CA ASN A 70 6.38 -3.84 -7.18
C ASN A 70 6.13 -3.30 -8.60
N GLU A 71 5.70 -2.04 -8.69
CA GLU A 71 5.47 -1.35 -9.96
C GLU A 71 6.54 -0.28 -10.20
N SER A 72 6.93 -0.10 -11.47
CA SER A 72 7.81 0.97 -11.91
C SER A 72 7.08 2.32 -11.90
N SER A 73 7.85 3.41 -11.95
CA SER A 73 7.28 4.76 -11.99
C SER A 73 6.40 5.00 -13.22
N ASP A 74 6.73 4.36 -14.35
CA ASP A 74 5.96 4.46 -15.59
C ASP A 74 4.64 3.68 -15.49
N GLU A 75 4.67 2.48 -14.91
CA GLU A 75 3.47 1.68 -14.67
C GLU A 75 2.51 2.38 -13.69
N LEU A 76 3.06 2.95 -12.62
CA LEU A 76 2.30 3.78 -11.68
C LEU A 76 1.64 4.96 -12.40
N ALA A 77 2.37 5.68 -13.25
CA ALA A 77 1.85 6.81 -14.00
C ALA A 77 0.74 6.40 -14.98
N ILE A 78 0.91 5.26 -15.67
CA ILE A 78 -0.10 4.70 -16.57
C ILE A 78 -1.38 4.36 -15.81
N ARG A 79 -1.27 3.69 -14.65
CA ARG A 79 -2.40 3.33 -13.80
C ARG A 79 -3.16 4.56 -13.33
N VAL A 80 -2.46 5.54 -12.75
CA VAL A 80 -3.05 6.79 -12.26
C VAL A 80 -3.74 7.54 -13.40
N ARG A 81 -3.10 7.63 -14.57
CA ARG A 81 -3.70 8.29 -15.74
C ARG A 81 -4.95 7.57 -16.24
N LYS A 82 -4.96 6.23 -16.20
CA LYS A 82 -6.12 5.41 -16.56
C LYS A 82 -7.27 5.67 -15.59
N ASP A 83 -7.00 5.68 -14.28
CA ASP A 83 -8.02 5.91 -13.25
C ASP A 83 -8.63 7.31 -13.36
N ILE A 84 -7.82 8.34 -13.60
CA ILE A 84 -8.28 9.71 -13.83
C ILE A 84 -9.15 9.78 -15.10
N ASN A 85 -8.69 9.20 -16.22
CA ASN A 85 -9.45 9.21 -17.46
C ASN A 85 -10.78 8.47 -17.35
N ALA A 86 -10.83 7.36 -16.59
CA ALA A 86 -12.07 6.64 -16.32
C ALA A 86 -13.05 7.52 -15.54
N SER A 87 -12.59 8.19 -14.48
CA SER A 87 -13.41 9.11 -13.70
C SER A 87 -13.95 10.29 -14.53
N ILE A 88 -13.12 10.88 -15.39
CA ILE A 88 -13.54 11.96 -16.30
C ILE A 88 -14.59 11.45 -17.29
N LYS A 89 -14.38 10.26 -17.86
CA LYS A 89 -15.31 9.65 -18.81
C LYS A 89 -16.66 9.39 -18.15
N ASP A 90 -16.68 8.80 -16.96
CA ASP A 90 -17.92 8.52 -16.22
C ASP A 90 -18.69 9.81 -15.92
N ALA A 91 -17.99 10.89 -15.52
CA ALA A 91 -18.60 12.19 -15.32
C ALA A 91 -19.21 12.77 -16.62
N SER A 92 -18.49 12.66 -17.74
CA SER A 92 -18.97 13.17 -19.05
C SER A 92 -20.19 12.41 -19.59
N VAL A 93 -20.27 11.11 -19.33
CA VAL A 93 -21.45 10.31 -19.68
C VAL A 93 -22.62 10.78 -18.81
N GLY A 94 -22.43 10.92 -17.49
CA GLY A 94 -23.46 11.44 -16.60
C GLY A 94 -24.04 12.79 -17.04
N SER A 95 -23.19 13.75 -17.44
CA SER A 95 -23.66 15.04 -17.96
C SER A 95 -24.43 14.91 -19.28
N ALA A 96 -24.00 14.03 -20.17
CA ALA A 96 -24.69 13.80 -21.45
C ALA A 96 -26.07 13.17 -21.24
N TRP A 97 -26.21 12.26 -20.27
CA TRP A 97 -27.51 11.70 -19.88
C TRP A 97 -28.42 12.79 -19.30
N ALA A 98 -27.89 13.67 -18.43
CA ALA A 98 -28.67 14.76 -17.85
C ALA A 98 -29.16 15.77 -18.91
N GLU A 99 -28.34 16.09 -19.91
CA GLU A 99 -28.73 16.96 -21.03
C GLU A 99 -29.82 16.30 -21.90
N LEU A 100 -29.71 14.99 -22.14
CA LEU A 100 -30.69 14.25 -22.90
C LEU A 100 -32.03 14.14 -22.16
N GLU A 101 -32.02 13.93 -20.84
CA GLU A 101 -33.21 13.94 -19.99
C GLU A 101 -33.87 15.33 -19.96
N ALA A 102 -33.08 16.40 -19.87
CA ALA A 102 -33.60 17.77 -19.91
C ALA A 102 -34.30 18.09 -21.24
N ASN A 103 -33.70 17.70 -22.37
CA ASN A 103 -34.30 17.89 -23.70
C ASN A 103 -35.60 17.09 -23.87
N VAL A 104 -35.65 15.84 -23.38
CA VAL A 104 -36.87 15.01 -23.43
C VAL A 104 -37.99 15.63 -22.58
N LEU A 105 -37.66 16.14 -21.39
CA LEU A 105 -38.64 16.83 -20.53
C LEU A 105 -39.16 18.12 -21.18
N GLU A 106 -38.31 18.86 -21.90
CA GLU A 106 -38.73 20.06 -22.63
C GLU A 106 -39.65 19.70 -23.82
N GLU A 107 -39.36 18.61 -24.53
CA GLU A 107 -40.22 18.08 -25.60
C GLU A 107 -41.59 17.64 -25.07
N GLU A 108 -41.64 16.85 -24.00
CA GLU A 108 -42.89 16.39 -23.36
C GLU A 108 -43.75 17.55 -22.83
N LEU A 109 -43.14 18.63 -22.34
CA LEU A 109 -43.85 19.85 -21.92
C LEU A 109 -44.42 20.61 -23.12
N SER A 110 -43.67 20.70 -24.22
CA SER A 110 -44.08 21.40 -25.43
C SER A 110 -45.23 20.72 -26.18
N GLU A 111 -45.35 19.39 -26.09
CA GLU A 111 -46.47 18.64 -26.68
C GLU A 111 -47.77 18.72 -25.86
N GLN A 112 -47.72 19.19 -24.61
CA GLN A 112 -48.88 19.34 -23.73
C GLN A 112 -49.52 20.74 -23.75
N GLU A 113 -48.89 21.74 -24.39
CA GLU A 113 -49.47 23.06 -24.71
C GLU A 113 -50.17 23.09 -26.06
#